data_AF-A0A1E2S187-F1
#
_entry.id   AF-A0A1E2S187-F1
#
_cell.length_a   1.000
_cell.length_b   1.000
_cell.length_c   1.000
_cell.angle_alpha   90.00
_cell.angle_beta   90.00
_cell.angle_gamma   90.00
#
_symmetry.space_group_name_H-M   'P 1'
#
loop_
_entity.id
_entity.type
_entity.pdbx_description
1 polymer ?
#
loop_
_entity_poly.entity_id
_entity_poly.type
_entity_poly.pdbx_seq_one_letter_code
_entity_poly.pdbx_strand_id
1 'polypeptide(L)'
;MSVLVDKSTRVICQGLTGAQGTFHTEQAIEYGTRMVGGVTPGKGGTTHIGLPVFDTVQEAVTETGANASVIYVPPPFAADAILEAIDAEVPLIVCITEGIPVLDMVKVKRALCGTKSRLIGPNCPALSRQTSVRSASCLATSIARARWA
;
A
#
# COMPACT_ATOMS: atom_id res chain seq x y z
N MET A 1 -21.21 -7.07 -1.19
CA MET A 1 -20.16 -7.09 -2.23
C MET A 1 -19.24 -5.91 -1.99
N SER A 2 -17.93 -6.12 -1.91
CA SER A 2 -16.98 -5.01 -2.09
C SER A 2 -16.51 -5.00 -3.53
N VAL A 3 -16.09 -3.83 -4.00
CA VAL A 3 -15.73 -3.59 -5.39
C VAL A 3 -14.25 -3.85 -5.65
N LEU A 4 -13.39 -3.81 -4.62
CA LEU A 4 -11.93 -3.82 -4.78
C LEU A 4 -11.14 -4.63 -3.72
N VAL A 5 -11.61 -4.73 -2.46
CA VAL A 5 -10.89 -5.40 -1.36
C VAL A 5 -11.83 -6.33 -0.58
N ASP A 6 -11.43 -7.57 -0.35
CA ASP A 6 -12.17 -8.61 0.36
C ASP A 6 -11.32 -9.25 1.47
N LYS A 7 -11.93 -10.08 2.32
CA LYS A 7 -11.21 -10.81 3.39
C LYS A 7 -10.15 -11.80 2.86
N SER A 8 -10.24 -12.16 1.59
CA SER A 8 -9.25 -13.01 0.90
C SER A 8 -8.07 -12.20 0.33
N THR A 9 -8.13 -10.86 0.36
CA THR A 9 -7.07 -9.99 -0.15
C THR A 9 -5.82 -10.12 0.73
N ARG A 10 -4.73 -10.56 0.11
CA ARG A 10 -3.39 -10.68 0.70
C ARG A 10 -2.62 -9.42 0.36
N VAL A 11 -2.31 -8.65 1.39
CA VAL A 11 -1.72 -7.32 1.25
C VAL A 11 -0.23 -7.36 1.59
N ILE A 12 0.59 -6.77 0.73
CA ILE A 12 2.00 -6.48 1.01
C ILE A 12 2.20 -4.99 1.29
N CYS A 13 3.16 -4.67 2.15
CA CYS A 13 3.55 -3.30 2.45
C CYS A 13 4.95 -2.96 1.92
N GLN A 14 5.03 -2.06 0.96
CA GLN A 14 6.30 -1.48 0.53
C GLN A 14 6.69 -0.36 1.49
N GLY A 15 7.90 -0.47 2.06
CA GLY A 15 8.35 0.40 3.15
C GLY A 15 7.90 -0.06 4.53
N LEU A 16 7.69 -1.39 4.72
CA LEU A 16 7.23 -1.96 5.99
C LEU A 16 8.11 -1.57 7.19
N THR A 17 9.42 -1.51 7.00
CA THR A 17 10.37 -1.16 8.08
C THR A 17 10.42 0.33 8.42
N GLY A 18 9.67 1.18 7.71
CA GLY A 18 9.54 2.59 8.04
C GLY A 18 8.59 2.82 9.23
N ALA A 19 8.69 3.98 9.88
CA ALA A 19 7.83 4.33 11.02
C ALA A 19 6.33 4.29 10.66
N GLN A 20 5.96 4.87 9.51
CA GLN A 20 4.57 4.88 9.03
C GLN A 20 4.12 3.49 8.58
N GLY A 21 4.98 2.75 7.86
CA GLY A 21 4.69 1.39 7.43
C GLY A 21 4.45 0.44 8.61
N THR A 22 5.24 0.57 9.67
CA THR A 22 5.11 -0.22 10.90
C THR A 22 3.78 0.08 11.59
N PHE A 23 3.53 1.36 11.89
CA PHE A 23 2.34 1.81 12.61
C PHE A 23 1.03 1.41 11.90
N HIS A 24 0.95 1.64 10.58
CA HIS A 24 -0.26 1.29 9.83
C HIS A 24 -0.41 -0.21 9.60
N THR A 25 0.69 -0.97 9.55
CA THR A 25 0.63 -2.43 9.41
C THR A 25 0.13 -3.08 10.70
N GLU A 26 0.58 -2.61 11.87
CA GLU A 26 0.07 -3.07 13.16
C GLU A 26 -1.44 -2.84 13.27
N GLN A 27 -1.90 -1.64 12.93
CA GLN A 27 -3.34 -1.31 12.91
C GLN A 27 -4.11 -2.15 11.89
N ALA A 28 -3.52 -2.43 10.72
CA ALA A 28 -4.16 -3.26 9.71
C ALA A 28 -4.31 -4.71 10.17
N ILE A 29 -3.33 -5.26 10.89
CA ILE A 29 -3.38 -6.58 11.51
C ILE A 29 -4.45 -6.62 12.60
N GLU A 30 -4.50 -5.61 13.47
CA GLU A 30 -5.52 -5.49 14.52
C GLU A 30 -6.93 -5.38 13.94
N TYR A 31 -7.08 -4.67 12.81
CA TYR A 31 -8.33 -4.58 12.06
C TYR A 31 -8.73 -5.89 11.37
N GLY A 32 -7.84 -6.88 11.29
CA GLY A 32 -8.08 -8.16 10.63
C GLY A 32 -7.81 -8.16 9.13
N THR A 33 -7.01 -7.21 8.64
CA THR A 33 -6.49 -7.22 7.27
C THR A 33 -5.42 -8.30 7.15
N ARG A 34 -5.45 -9.08 6.08
CA ARG A 34 -4.50 -10.17 5.85
C ARG A 34 -3.19 -9.62 5.26
N MET A 35 -2.35 -9.09 6.12
CA MET A 35 -0.98 -8.69 5.80
C MET A 35 -0.13 -9.95 5.65
N VAL A 36 0.58 -10.10 4.52
CA VAL A 36 1.36 -11.32 4.22
C VAL A 36 2.86 -11.09 4.16
N GLY A 37 3.30 -9.83 4.13
CA GLY A 37 4.72 -9.50 4.06
C GLY A 37 4.95 -8.02 3.81
N GLY A 38 6.22 -7.65 3.81
CA GLY A 38 6.66 -6.32 3.42
C GLY A 38 7.83 -6.35 2.46
N VAL A 39 8.05 -5.24 1.79
CA VAL A 39 9.21 -5.04 0.93
C VAL A 39 10.03 -3.90 1.51
N THR A 40 11.32 -4.12 1.72
CA THR A 40 12.30 -3.08 2.04
C THR A 40 13.62 -3.49 1.42
N PRO A 41 14.07 -2.81 0.35
CA PRO A 41 15.34 -3.09 -0.29
C PRO A 41 16.51 -3.03 0.70
N GLY A 42 17.35 -4.05 0.70
CA GLY A 42 18.52 -4.19 1.57
C GLY A 42 18.24 -4.85 2.92
N LYS A 43 17.00 -5.29 3.18
CA LYS A 43 16.60 -5.98 4.43
C LYS A 43 15.83 -7.28 4.15
N GLY A 44 15.93 -7.83 2.94
CA GLY A 44 15.33 -9.12 2.59
C GLY A 44 15.79 -10.24 3.52
N GLY A 45 14.87 -11.16 3.81
CA GLY A 45 15.11 -12.30 4.70
C GLY A 45 15.00 -11.98 6.19
N THR A 46 14.71 -10.72 6.56
CA THR A 46 14.39 -10.35 7.94
C THR A 46 12.90 -10.48 8.21
N THR A 47 12.53 -10.49 9.49
CA THR A 47 11.13 -10.44 9.93
C THR A 47 10.84 -9.14 10.65
N HIS A 48 9.75 -8.47 10.29
CA HIS A 48 9.27 -7.26 10.95
C HIS A 48 7.81 -7.46 11.38
N ILE A 49 7.49 -7.25 12.65
CA ILE A 49 6.11 -7.41 13.20
C ILE A 49 5.55 -8.83 12.94
N GLY A 50 6.43 -9.84 12.92
CA GLY A 50 6.05 -11.23 12.61
C GLY A 50 5.73 -11.51 11.15
N LEU A 51 5.99 -10.57 10.24
CA LEU A 51 5.85 -10.74 8.79
C LEU A 51 7.21 -10.83 8.10
N PRO A 52 7.34 -11.63 7.02
CA PRO A 52 8.57 -11.69 6.24
C PRO A 52 8.80 -10.37 5.47
N VAL A 53 10.06 -9.94 5.43
CA VAL A 53 10.53 -8.80 4.64
C VAL A 53 11.31 -9.33 3.44
N PHE A 54 10.97 -8.81 2.27
CA PHE A 54 11.59 -9.11 0.99
C PHE A 54 12.38 -7.91 0.47
N ASP A 55 13.37 -8.17 -0.37
CA ASP A 55 14.11 -7.10 -1.05
C ASP A 55 13.32 -6.55 -2.24
N THR A 56 12.60 -7.41 -2.96
CA THR A 56 11.82 -7.05 -4.15
C THR A 56 10.33 -7.41 -4.02
N VAL A 57 9.49 -6.67 -4.74
CA VAL A 57 8.03 -6.94 -4.83
C VAL A 57 7.77 -8.25 -5.56
N GLN A 58 8.58 -8.58 -6.56
CA GLN A 58 8.42 -9.80 -7.35
C GLN A 58 8.62 -11.06 -6.49
N GLU A 59 9.62 -11.08 -5.62
CA GLU A 59 9.83 -12.15 -4.64
C GLU A 59 8.66 -12.24 -3.67
N ALA A 60 8.25 -11.09 -3.10
CA ALA A 60 7.12 -11.04 -2.17
C ALA A 60 5.83 -11.60 -2.80
N VAL A 61 5.53 -11.25 -4.05
CA VAL A 61 4.35 -11.76 -4.77
C VAL A 61 4.49 -13.25 -5.08
N THR A 62 5.67 -13.72 -5.45
CA THR A 62 5.91 -15.14 -5.78
C THR A 62 5.76 -16.04 -4.56
N GLU A 63 6.29 -15.63 -3.41
CA GLU A 63 6.23 -16.43 -2.19
C GLU A 63 4.87 -16.34 -1.48
N THR A 64 4.28 -15.15 -1.42
CA THR A 64 3.05 -14.92 -0.62
C THR A 64 1.77 -14.95 -1.45
N GLY A 65 1.88 -14.89 -2.78
CA GLY A 65 0.75 -14.76 -3.70
C GLY A 65 -0.06 -13.48 -3.47
N ALA A 66 0.57 -12.39 -3.04
CA ALA A 66 -0.10 -11.13 -2.74
C ALA A 66 -0.90 -10.59 -3.93
N ASN A 67 -2.06 -9.99 -3.66
CA ASN A 67 -2.94 -9.42 -4.69
C ASN A 67 -3.21 -7.92 -4.50
N ALA A 68 -2.69 -7.33 -3.43
CA ALA A 68 -2.70 -5.89 -3.21
C ALA A 68 -1.40 -5.42 -2.59
N SER A 69 -0.93 -4.24 -2.97
CA SER A 69 0.26 -3.59 -2.41
C SER A 69 -0.08 -2.22 -1.85
N VAL A 70 0.42 -1.90 -0.67
CA VAL A 70 0.31 -0.58 -0.05
C VAL A 70 1.71 0.04 0.06
N ILE A 71 1.84 1.29 -0.38
CA ILE A 71 3.12 1.99 -0.50
C ILE A 71 3.21 3.09 0.56
N TYR A 72 4.17 2.93 1.48
CA TYR A 72 4.55 3.91 2.51
C TYR A 72 5.99 4.42 2.31
N VAL A 73 6.42 4.46 1.05
CA VAL A 73 7.77 4.85 0.65
C VAL A 73 7.88 6.38 0.55
N PRO A 74 9.03 7.00 0.90
CA PRO A 74 9.22 8.44 0.74
C PRO A 74 9.00 8.93 -0.70
N PRO A 75 8.63 10.22 -0.88
CA PRO A 75 8.27 10.79 -2.19
C PRO A 75 9.27 10.56 -3.33
N PRO A 76 10.61 10.69 -3.14
CA PRO A 76 11.54 10.52 -4.25
C PRO A 76 11.62 9.08 -4.77
N PHE A 77 11.23 8.09 -3.97
CA PHE A 77 11.30 6.67 -4.34
C PHE A 77 9.91 6.06 -4.61
N ALA A 78 8.84 6.80 -4.36
CA ALA A 78 7.47 6.30 -4.50
C ALA A 78 7.11 5.98 -5.96
N ALA A 79 7.66 6.72 -6.93
CA ALA A 79 7.43 6.44 -8.35
C ALA A 79 8.02 5.10 -8.76
N ASP A 80 9.27 4.83 -8.37
CA ASP A 80 9.97 3.57 -8.67
C ASP A 80 9.27 2.40 -7.99
N ALA A 81 8.83 2.58 -6.73
CA ALA A 81 8.06 1.59 -5.98
C ALA A 81 6.72 1.22 -6.65
N ILE A 82 6.04 2.19 -7.28
CA ILE A 82 4.83 1.93 -8.07
C ILE A 82 5.17 1.18 -9.36
N LEU A 83 6.23 1.58 -10.06
CA LEU A 83 6.66 0.89 -11.29
C LEU A 83 7.03 -0.57 -10.99
N GLU A 84 7.74 -0.83 -9.90
CA GLU A 84 8.07 -2.18 -9.44
C GLU A 84 6.81 -3.01 -9.17
N ALA A 85 5.77 -2.40 -8.57
CA ALA A 85 4.50 -3.08 -8.34
C ALA A 85 3.72 -3.38 -9.63
N ILE A 86 3.85 -2.52 -10.65
CA ILE A 86 3.25 -2.72 -11.97
C ILE A 86 3.97 -3.87 -12.69
N ASP A 87 5.30 -3.91 -12.62
CA ASP A 87 6.13 -4.96 -13.24
C ASP A 87 5.89 -6.33 -12.57
N ALA A 88 5.63 -6.35 -11.26
CA ALA A 88 5.21 -7.55 -10.54
C ALA A 88 3.73 -7.93 -10.76
N GLU A 89 3.04 -7.25 -11.69
CA GLU A 89 1.63 -7.47 -12.08
C GLU A 89 0.63 -7.43 -10.90
N VAL A 90 0.90 -6.61 -9.88
CA VAL A 90 0.01 -6.51 -8.72
C VAL A 90 -1.33 -5.88 -9.16
N PRO A 91 -2.49 -6.54 -8.95
CA PRO A 91 -3.78 -6.04 -9.43
C PRO A 91 -4.23 -4.72 -8.79
N LEU A 92 -3.88 -4.52 -7.52
CA LEU A 92 -4.29 -3.35 -6.74
C LEU A 92 -3.08 -2.72 -6.05
N ILE A 93 -2.78 -1.47 -6.39
CA ILE A 93 -1.67 -0.71 -5.83
C ILE A 93 -2.27 0.52 -5.14
N VAL A 94 -1.95 0.71 -3.86
CA VAL A 94 -2.44 1.84 -3.05
C VAL A 94 -1.23 2.67 -2.63
N CYS A 95 -1.15 3.90 -3.14
CA CYS A 95 -0.07 4.82 -2.81
C CYS A 95 -0.57 5.91 -1.85
N ILE A 96 -0.01 5.94 -0.64
CA ILE A 96 -0.40 6.89 0.41
C ILE A 96 0.52 8.12 0.42
N THR A 97 1.75 7.95 -0.07
CA THR A 97 2.78 8.99 -0.09
C THR A 97 2.28 10.30 -0.69
N GLU A 98 2.50 11.40 0.04
CA GLU A 98 2.23 12.76 -0.42
C GLU A 98 3.47 13.39 -1.06
N GLY A 99 3.30 14.35 -1.97
CA GLY A 99 4.42 15.14 -2.50
C GLY A 99 5.24 14.46 -3.60
N ILE A 100 4.69 13.46 -4.28
CA ILE A 100 5.31 12.87 -5.48
C ILE A 100 5.33 13.93 -6.60
N PRO A 101 6.48 14.16 -7.26
CA PRO A 101 6.56 15.07 -8.39
C PRO A 101 5.57 14.70 -9.50
N VAL A 102 4.90 15.70 -10.08
CA VAL A 102 3.90 15.49 -11.15
C VAL A 102 4.52 14.80 -12.37
N LEU A 103 5.79 15.09 -12.68
CA LEU A 103 6.52 14.47 -13.79
C LEU A 103 6.65 12.96 -13.64
N ASP A 104 6.83 12.47 -12.41
CA ASP A 104 6.94 11.02 -12.16
C ASP A 104 5.58 10.35 -12.22
N MET A 105 4.53 11.03 -11.77
CA MET A 105 3.15 10.55 -11.93
C MET A 105 2.72 10.43 -13.41
N VAL A 106 3.25 11.27 -14.31
CA VAL A 106 3.01 11.11 -15.75
C VAL A 106 3.64 9.82 -16.29
N LYS A 107 4.85 9.46 -15.84
CA LYS A 107 5.51 8.20 -16.22
C LYS A 107 4.73 7.00 -15.70
N VAL A 108 4.35 7.02 -14.41
CA VAL A 108 3.54 5.98 -13.77
C VAL A 108 2.20 5.81 -14.49
N LYS A 109 1.50 6.91 -14.82
CA LYS A 109 0.23 6.84 -15.54
C LYS A 109 0.37 6.24 -16.94
N ARG A 110 1.48 6.51 -17.63
CA ARG A 110 1.78 5.86 -18.92
C ARG A 110 2.07 4.36 -18.76
N ALA A 111 2.81 3.96 -17.73
CA ALA A 111 3.07 2.54 -17.44
C ALA A 111 1.79 1.77 -17.07
N LEU A 112 0.81 2.44 -16.44
CA LEU A 112 -0.51 1.87 -16.16
C LEU A 112 -1.38 1.70 -17.41
N CYS A 113 -1.14 2.48 -18.46
CA CYS A 113 -1.88 2.38 -19.71
C CYS A 113 -1.46 1.14 -20.50
N GLY A 114 -2.13 0.02 -20.26
CA GLY A 114 -1.90 -1.26 -20.96
C GLY A 114 -1.77 -2.46 -20.01
N THR A 115 -1.67 -2.21 -18.71
CA THR A 115 -1.58 -3.25 -17.68
C THR A 115 -2.94 -3.48 -16.99
N LYS A 116 -3.07 -4.60 -16.28
CA LYS A 116 -4.29 -4.94 -15.51
C LYS A 116 -4.29 -4.36 -14.09
N SER A 117 -3.19 -3.69 -13.71
CA SER A 117 -2.99 -3.10 -12.39
C SER A 117 -3.79 -1.80 -12.23
N ARG A 118 -4.37 -1.62 -11.05
CA ARG A 118 -5.10 -0.40 -10.68
C ARG A 118 -4.34 0.34 -9.60
N LEU A 119 -4.01 1.60 -9.87
CA LEU A 119 -3.43 2.50 -8.88
C LEU A 119 -4.53 3.33 -8.21
N ILE A 120 -4.54 3.33 -6.87
CA ILE A 120 -5.35 4.22 -6.04
C ILE A 120 -4.38 5.17 -5.31
N GLY A 121 -4.59 6.46 -5.49
CA GLY A 121 -3.65 7.50 -5.07
C GLY A 121 -2.92 8.13 -6.26
N PRO A 122 -1.86 8.92 -6.03
CA PRO A 122 -1.16 9.19 -4.76
C PRO A 122 -1.90 10.19 -3.86
N ASN A 123 -1.42 10.39 -2.63
CA ASN A 123 -2.01 11.28 -1.63
C ASN A 123 -3.50 10.98 -1.36
N CYS A 124 -3.80 9.73 -0.99
CA CYS A 124 -5.15 9.35 -0.56
C CYS A 124 -5.11 8.63 0.81
N PRO A 125 -6.03 8.93 1.75
CA PRO A 125 -6.19 8.10 2.93
C PRO A 125 -6.72 6.72 2.48
N ALA A 126 -6.06 5.68 2.97
CA ALA A 126 -6.20 4.29 2.52
C ALA A 126 -7.65 3.79 2.34
N LEU A 127 -7.83 2.87 1.39
CA LEU A 127 -9.14 2.25 1.11
C LEU A 127 -9.46 1.21 2.19
N SER A 128 -10.50 1.44 3.00
CA SER A 128 -10.98 0.47 4.00
C SER A 128 -12.35 -0.07 3.63
N ARG A 129 -12.54 -1.39 3.76
CA ARG A 129 -13.87 -2.00 3.65
C ARG A 129 -14.59 -1.83 4.99
N GLN A 130 -15.57 -0.93 5.05
CA GLN A 130 -16.47 -0.83 6.21
C GLN A 130 -17.33 -2.10 6.31
N THR A 131 -16.92 -3.04 7.14
CA THR A 131 -17.76 -4.19 7.50
C THR A 131 -18.52 -3.83 8.76
N SER A 132 -19.83 -3.65 8.61
CA SER A 132 -20.83 -3.23 9.62
C SER A 132 -20.93 -1.73 9.90
N VAL A 133 -22.18 -1.26 9.83
CA VAL A 133 -22.68 0.09 10.04
C VAL A 133 -22.38 0.54 11.48
N ARG A 134 -21.64 1.66 11.67
CA ARG A 134 -21.97 2.74 12.64
C ARG A 134 -20.97 3.89 12.79
N SER A 135 -19.77 3.85 12.22
CA SER A 135 -18.75 4.89 12.51
C SER A 135 -18.25 5.65 11.28
N ALA A 136 -19.08 5.81 10.25
CA ALA A 136 -18.78 6.67 9.10
C ALA A 136 -18.63 8.18 9.46
N SER A 137 -18.91 8.58 10.70
CA SER A 137 -18.75 9.96 11.17
C SER A 137 -17.41 10.28 11.85
N CYS A 138 -16.61 9.28 12.27
CA CYS A 138 -15.45 9.55 13.13
C CYS A 138 -14.10 9.75 12.42
N LEU A 139 -13.83 9.11 11.27
CA LEU A 139 -12.53 9.27 10.59
C LEU A 139 -12.50 10.28 9.44
N ALA A 140 -13.65 10.62 8.85
CA ALA A 140 -13.73 11.72 7.88
C ALA A 140 -13.60 13.11 8.55
N THR A 141 -13.77 13.18 9.87
CA THR A 141 -13.75 14.44 10.64
C THR A 141 -12.37 14.73 11.27
N SER A 142 -11.49 13.73 11.43
CA SER A 142 -10.16 13.95 12.02
C SER A 142 -9.12 14.43 11.00
N ILE A 143 -9.16 13.95 9.76
CA ILE A 143 -8.24 14.38 8.69
C ILE A 143 -8.61 15.77 8.13
N ALA A 144 -9.87 16.19 8.26
CA ALA A 144 -10.32 17.53 7.87
C ALA A 144 -9.99 18.63 8.90
N ARG A 145 -9.52 18.30 10.12
CA ARG A 145 -9.17 19.29 11.15
C ARG A 145 -7.67 19.51 11.36
N ALA A 146 -6.80 18.67 10.78
CA ALA A 146 -5.35 18.78 11.01
C ALA A 146 -4.62 19.74 10.04
N ARG A 147 -5.34 20.57 9.27
CA ARG A 147 -4.73 21.47 8.28
C ARG A 147 -5.07 22.96 8.41
N TRP A 148 -5.80 23.34 9.47
CA TRP A 148 -6.01 24.74 9.87
C TRP A 148 -6.06 24.82 11.40
N ALA A 149 -4.90 24.88 12.02
CA ALA A 149 -4.64 25.44 13.34
C ALA A 149 -3.22 26.01 13.35
#